data_AF-A0A661C1N4-F1
#
_entry.id   AF-A0A661C1N4-F1
#
_cell.length_a   1.000
_cell.length_b   1.000
_cell.length_c   1.000
_cell.angle_alpha   90.00
_cell.angle_beta   90.00
_cell.angle_gamma   90.00
#
_symmetry.space_group_name_H-M   'P 1'
#
loop_
_entity.id
_entity.type
_entity.pdbx_description
1 polymer ?
#
loop_
_entity_poly.entity_id
_entity_poly.type
_entity_poly.pdbx_seq_one_letter_code
_entity_poly.pdbx_strand_id
1 'polypeptide(L)'
;MKLNIIVDGRTNVFDVPDKLLIEAKDFFAKLDQDMDRGWQMSRDWVEKPDAEQRCQIAADKILTAIDTDNEKMLMLMAAYILHTMPGVKSINIDVTGDMNETDIIMEHESVRPLGPVF
;
A
#
# COMPACT_ATOMS: atom_id res chain seq x y z
N MET A 1 -7.13 -12.49 -3.24
CA MET A 1 -6.47 -11.99 -2.01
C MET A 1 -7.20 -10.75 -1.50
N LYS A 2 -7.31 -10.52 -0.18
CA LYS A 2 -8.00 -9.34 0.37
C LYS A 2 -7.03 -8.32 0.96
N LEU A 3 -7.26 -7.05 0.69
CA LEU A 3 -6.51 -5.93 1.26
C LEU A 3 -7.49 -4.90 1.85
N ASN A 4 -7.29 -4.52 3.11
CA ASN A 4 -8.06 -3.44 3.72
C ASN A 4 -7.31 -2.12 3.54
N ILE A 5 -7.99 -1.10 3.06
CA ILE A 5 -7.43 0.24 2.87
C ILE A 5 -8.23 1.20 3.74
N ILE A 6 -7.56 1.82 4.69
CA ILE A 6 -8.14 2.75 5.64
C ILE A 6 -7.77 4.16 5.17
N VAL A 7 -8.78 4.98 4.91
CA VAL A 7 -8.63 6.38 4.49
C VAL A 7 -9.56 7.22 5.35
N ASP A 8 -9.03 8.23 6.03
CA ASP A 8 -9.81 9.08 6.95
C ASP A 8 -10.65 8.26 7.96
N GLY A 9 -10.05 7.21 8.52
CA GLY A 9 -10.70 6.27 9.43
C GLY A 9 -11.73 5.32 8.81
N ARG A 10 -12.01 5.42 7.51
CA ARG A 10 -12.94 4.54 6.79
C ARG A 10 -12.22 3.38 6.17
N THR A 11 -12.60 2.16 6.55
CA THR A 11 -12.03 0.93 5.99
C THR A 11 -12.78 0.51 4.72
N ASN A 12 -12.05 0.37 3.62
CA ASN A 12 -12.51 -0.18 2.36
C ASN A 12 -11.83 -1.53 2.11
N VAL A 13 -12.60 -2.57 1.85
CA VAL A 13 -12.07 -3.92 1.63
C VAL A 13 -12.02 -4.19 0.13
N PHE A 14 -10.83 -4.43 -0.39
CA PHE A 14 -10.62 -4.75 -1.81
C PHE A 14 -10.27 -6.22 -1.97
N ASP A 15 -11.01 -6.92 -2.84
CA ASP A 15 -10.70 -8.29 -3.24
C ASP A 15 -9.89 -8.26 -4.53
N VAL A 16 -8.58 -8.43 -4.39
CA VAL A 16 -7.62 -8.45 -5.49
C VAL A 16 -7.60 -9.84 -6.12
N PRO A 17 -7.99 -9.99 -7.40
CA PRO A 17 -7.96 -11.28 -8.07
C PRO A 17 -6.53 -11.79 -8.22
N ASP A 18 -6.30 -13.06 -7.93
CA ASP A 18 -4.95 -13.65 -8.04
C ASP A 18 -4.41 -13.60 -9.47
N LYS A 19 -5.29 -13.61 -10.48
CA LYS A 19 -4.92 -13.40 -11.88
C LYS A 19 -4.28 -12.04 -12.12
N LEU A 20 -4.73 -10.99 -11.43
CA LEU A 20 -4.19 -9.64 -11.57
C LEU A 20 -2.74 -9.59 -11.07
N LEU A 21 -2.42 -10.32 -10.00
CA LEU A 21 -1.04 -10.45 -9.49
C LEU A 21 -0.09 -11.11 -10.51
N ILE A 22 -0.63 -11.95 -11.39
CA ILE A 22 0.16 -12.64 -12.43
C ILE A 22 0.27 -11.77 -13.69
N GLU A 23 -0.85 -11.20 -14.14
CA GLU A 23 -0.94 -10.45 -15.38
C GLU A 23 -0.27 -9.07 -15.28
N ALA A 24 -0.27 -8.45 -14.09
CA ALA A 24 0.30 -7.11 -13.88
C ALA A 24 1.80 -7.12 -13.55
N LYS A 25 2.50 -8.26 -13.63
CA LYS A 25 3.94 -8.37 -13.32
C LYS A 25 4.81 -7.38 -14.11
N ASP A 26 4.53 -7.22 -15.40
CA ASP A 26 5.27 -6.27 -16.25
C ASP A 26 5.04 -4.82 -15.79
N PHE A 27 3.82 -4.52 -15.31
CA PHE A 27 3.50 -3.21 -14.76
C PHE A 27 4.22 -2.99 -13.42
N PHE A 28 4.26 -4.00 -12.54
CA PHE A 28 5.01 -3.93 -11.28
C PHE A 28 6.50 -3.70 -11.51
N ALA A 29 7.11 -4.47 -12.43
CA ALA A 29 8.51 -4.31 -12.77
C ALA A 29 8.83 -2.91 -13.33
N LYS A 30 7.93 -2.34 -14.13
CA LYS A 30 8.08 -0.96 -14.63
C LYS A 30 7.96 0.06 -13.51
N LEU A 31 7.00 -0.11 -12.61
CA LEU A 31 6.82 0.75 -11.45
C LEU A 31 8.06 0.72 -10.54
N ASP A 32 8.61 -0.47 -10.28
CA ASP A 32 9.85 -0.66 -9.54
C ASP A 32 11.03 0.08 -10.19
N GLN A 33 11.17 -0.04 -11.51
CA GLN A 33 12.22 0.67 -12.26
C GLN A 33 12.04 2.19 -12.20
N ASP A 34 10.81 2.67 -12.22
CA ASP A 34 10.52 4.10 -12.08
C ASP A 34 10.86 4.60 -10.67
N MET A 35 10.58 3.81 -9.63
CA MET A 35 10.93 4.13 -8.24
C MET A 35 12.44 4.01 -7.97
N ASP A 36 13.15 3.11 -8.64
CA ASP A 36 14.62 2.98 -8.56
C ASP A 36 15.38 4.18 -9.14
N ARG A 37 14.70 5.11 -9.80
CA ARG A 37 15.27 6.39 -10.26
C ARG A 37 15.19 7.49 -9.20
N GLY A 38 14.65 7.16 -8.03
CA GLY A 38 14.35 8.06 -6.95
C GLY A 38 12.91 8.54 -6.97
N TRP A 39 12.36 8.74 -5.78
CA TRP A 39 10.99 9.21 -5.58
C TRP A 39 10.97 10.35 -4.56
N GLN A 40 10.15 11.37 -4.83
CA GLN A 40 9.88 12.40 -3.84
C GLN A 40 8.78 11.89 -2.90
N MET A 41 9.17 11.54 -1.68
CA MET A 41 8.28 11.16 -0.61
C MET A 41 8.06 12.38 0.28
N SER A 42 7.03 13.15 -0.07
CA SER A 42 6.67 14.38 0.62
C SER A 42 7.80 15.41 0.59
N ARG A 43 8.51 15.61 1.71
CA ARG A 43 9.61 16.58 1.80
C ARG A 43 10.97 15.96 1.51
N ASP A 44 11.05 14.63 1.49
CA ASP A 44 12.28 13.88 1.36
C ASP A 44 12.42 13.27 -0.04
N TRP A 45 13.64 13.30 -0.56
CA TRP A 45 14.00 12.58 -1.78
C TRP A 45 14.63 11.25 -1.41
N VAL A 46 14.01 10.15 -1.84
CA VAL A 46 14.49 8.80 -1.59
C VAL A 46 15.04 8.25 -2.88
N GLU A 47 16.37 8.06 -2.98
CA GLU A 47 17.03 7.60 -4.22
C GLU A 47 16.60 6.19 -4.63
N LYS A 48 16.38 5.30 -3.65
CA LYS A 48 15.98 3.93 -3.89
C LYS A 48 15.03 3.46 -2.80
N PRO A 49 13.71 3.67 -2.96
CA PRO A 49 12.71 3.26 -1.98
C PRO A 49 12.79 1.76 -1.71
N ASP A 50 12.78 1.38 -0.43
CA ASP A 50 12.70 -0.01 0.01
C ASP A 50 11.28 -0.59 -0.15
N ALA A 51 11.06 -1.85 0.25
CA ALA A 51 9.76 -2.50 0.09
C ALA A 51 8.62 -1.78 0.85
N GLU A 52 8.91 -1.21 2.02
CA GLU A 52 7.93 -0.49 2.83
C GLU A 52 7.57 0.84 2.16
N GLN A 53 8.60 1.63 1.81
CA GLN A 53 8.45 2.90 1.13
C GLN A 53 7.76 2.77 -0.23
N ARG A 54 8.04 1.70 -0.98
CA ARG A 54 7.34 1.38 -2.22
C ARG A 54 5.85 1.15 -2.01
N CYS A 55 5.47 0.50 -0.91
CA CYS A 55 4.07 0.29 -0.57
C CYS A 55 3.41 1.60 -0.09
N GLN A 56 4.13 2.47 0.62
CA GLN A 56 3.67 3.83 0.96
C GLN A 56 3.43 4.67 -0.31
N ILE A 57 4.34 4.61 -1.29
CA ILE A 57 4.17 5.27 -2.59
C ILE A 57 2.94 4.73 -3.33
N ALA A 58 2.72 3.42 -3.29
CA ALA A 58 1.54 2.79 -3.90
C ALA A 58 0.24 3.18 -3.17
N ALA A 59 0.28 3.34 -1.85
CA ALA A 59 -0.84 3.81 -1.04
C ALA A 59 -1.26 5.25 -1.39
N ASP A 60 -0.31 6.17 -1.52
CA ASP A 60 -0.60 7.52 -2.02
C ASP A 60 -1.22 7.52 -3.44
N LYS A 61 -0.73 6.64 -4.32
CA LYS A 61 -1.34 6.44 -5.65
C LYS A 61 -2.76 5.89 -5.56
N ILE A 62 -3.07 5.07 -4.55
CA ILE A 62 -4.44 4.61 -4.27
C ILE A 62 -5.30 5.80 -3.85
N LEU A 63 -4.82 6.67 -2.95
CA LEU A 63 -5.56 7.86 -2.55
C LEU A 63 -5.90 8.73 -3.75
N THR A 64 -4.91 9.02 -4.59
CA THR A 64 -5.12 9.75 -5.86
C THR A 64 -6.11 9.03 -6.78
N ALA A 65 -6.06 7.70 -6.85
CA ALA A 65 -6.98 6.92 -7.67
C ALA A 65 -8.42 6.95 -7.13
N ILE A 66 -8.61 6.99 -5.80
CA ILE A 66 -9.91 7.20 -5.17
C ILE A 66 -10.45 8.60 -5.53
N ASP A 67 -9.62 9.64 -5.38
CA ASP A 67 -10.02 11.03 -5.67
C ASP A 67 -10.36 11.26 -7.15
N THR A 68 -9.81 10.44 -8.04
CA THR A 68 -10.02 10.52 -9.50
C THR A 68 -10.96 9.44 -10.05
N ASP A 69 -11.63 8.67 -9.19
CA ASP A 69 -12.50 7.55 -9.56
C ASP A 69 -11.83 6.52 -10.52
N ASN A 70 -10.51 6.35 -10.39
CA ASN A 70 -9.71 5.47 -11.23
C ASN A 70 -9.57 4.07 -10.60
N GLU A 71 -10.66 3.30 -10.63
CA GLU A 71 -10.72 1.94 -10.07
C GLU A 71 -9.62 1.01 -10.62
N LYS A 72 -9.25 1.16 -11.89
CA LYS A 72 -8.20 0.35 -12.50
C LYS A 72 -6.83 0.61 -11.85
N MET A 73 -6.49 1.87 -11.65
CA MET A 73 -5.25 2.25 -10.97
C MET A 73 -5.26 1.79 -9.52
N LEU A 74 -6.39 1.97 -8.82
CA LEU A 74 -6.57 1.50 -7.46
C LEU A 74 -6.28 -0.01 -7.35
N MET A 75 -6.92 -0.83 -8.20
CA MET A 75 -6.76 -2.28 -8.18
C MET A 75 -5.32 -2.71 -8.52
N LEU A 76 -4.65 -2.02 -9.45
CA LEU A 76 -3.25 -2.29 -9.78
C LEU A 76 -2.31 -1.97 -8.62
N MET A 77 -2.52 -0.85 -7.92
CA MET A 77 -1.71 -0.49 -6.75
C MET A 77 -1.97 -1.43 -5.57
N ALA A 78 -3.22 -1.82 -5.33
CA ALA A 78 -3.56 -2.80 -4.31
C ALA A 78 -2.88 -4.15 -4.59
N ALA A 79 -2.88 -4.59 -5.86
CA ALA A 79 -2.18 -5.79 -6.29
C ALA A 79 -0.66 -5.66 -6.14
N TYR A 80 -0.10 -4.49 -6.46
CA TYR A 80 1.32 -4.22 -6.29
C TYR A 80 1.75 -4.33 -4.82
N ILE A 81 0.97 -3.79 -3.88
CA ILE A 81 1.32 -3.87 -2.45
C ILE A 81 1.32 -5.31 -1.95
N LEU A 82 0.31 -6.10 -2.34
CA LEU A 82 0.26 -7.53 -2.02
C LEU A 82 1.40 -8.34 -2.66
N HIS A 83 1.89 -7.89 -3.82
CA HIS A 83 3.04 -8.49 -4.50
C HIS A 83 4.35 -8.19 -3.80
N THR A 84 4.57 -6.93 -3.42
CA THR A 84 5.81 -6.44 -2.81
C THR A 84 5.94 -6.89 -1.35
N MET A 85 4.84 -6.87 -0.60
CA MET A 85 4.80 -7.34 0.79
C MET A 85 3.71 -8.41 0.97
N PRO A 86 4.03 -9.68 0.69
CA PRO A 86 3.11 -10.78 0.95
C PRO A 86 2.87 -10.90 2.46
N GLY A 87 1.62 -10.75 2.89
CA GLY A 87 1.24 -10.77 4.30
C GLY A 87 0.70 -9.43 4.83
N VAL A 88 0.65 -8.38 4.01
CA VAL A 88 -0.09 -7.16 4.38
C VAL A 88 -1.58 -7.47 4.48
N LYS A 89 -2.18 -7.05 5.58
CA LYS A 89 -3.62 -7.18 5.85
C LYS A 89 -4.35 -5.86 5.67
N SER A 90 -3.75 -4.78 6.17
CA SER A 90 -4.36 -3.46 6.12
C SER A 90 -3.31 -2.37 5.86
N ILE A 91 -3.74 -1.29 5.22
CA ILE A 91 -2.93 -0.10 4.99
C ILE A 91 -3.73 1.09 5.48
N ASN A 92 -3.14 1.90 6.35
CA ASN A 92 -3.72 3.14 6.83
C ASN A 92 -3.03 4.30 6.11
N ILE A 93 -3.73 4.87 5.14
CA ILE A 93 -3.17 5.93 4.29
C ILE A 93 -3.23 7.24 5.04
N ASP A 94 -2.09 7.90 5.17
CA ASP A 94 -2.07 9.29 5.61
C ASP A 94 -2.66 10.20 4.52
N VAL A 95 -3.68 10.97 4.90
CA VAL A 95 -4.36 11.93 4.02
C VAL A 95 -3.81 13.34 4.16
N THR A 96 -2.87 13.57 5.08
CA THR A 96 -2.23 14.88 5.26
C THR A 96 -1.12 15.16 4.24
N GLY A 97 -0.68 14.11 3.54
CA GLY A 97 0.28 14.18 2.44
C GLY A 97 1.70 13.80 2.85
N ASP A 98 1.90 13.21 4.03
CA ASP A 98 3.15 12.56 4.40
C ASP A 98 3.08 11.06 4.09
N MET A 99 3.70 10.64 2.98
CA MET A 99 3.73 9.22 2.60
C MET A 99 4.36 8.35 3.68
N ASN A 100 5.29 8.89 4.47
CA ASN A 100 5.98 8.15 5.53
C ASN A 100 5.08 7.87 6.74
N GLU A 101 3.99 8.64 6.91
CA GLU A 101 2.98 8.41 7.97
C GLU A 101 1.94 7.36 7.57
N THR A 102 2.04 6.80 6.36
CA THR A 102 1.19 5.67 5.94
C THR A 102 1.64 4.39 6.66
N ASP A 103 0.76 3.85 7.51
CA ASP A 103 1.02 2.62 8.25
C ASP A 103 0.66 1.37 7.44
N ILE A 104 1.54 0.37 7.50
CA ILE A 104 1.33 -0.91 6.84
C ILE A 104 1.21 -2.00 7.91
N ILE A 105 0.02 -2.59 8.00
CA ILE A 105 -0.34 -3.57 9.03
C ILE A 105 -0.24 -4.97 8.43
N MET A 106 0.72 -5.75 8.91
CA MET A 106 0.91 -7.14 8.54
C MET A 106 -0.10 -8.07 9.25
N GLU A 107 -0.41 -9.20 8.65
CA GLU A 107 -1.30 -10.23 9.20
C GLU A 107 -0.77 -10.84 10.52
N HIS A 108 0.52 -10.65 10.81
CA HIS A 108 1.21 -11.25 11.95
C HIS A 108 1.47 -10.28 13.10
N GLU A 109 0.45 -9.57 13.56
CA GLU A 109 0.45 -9.04 14.93
C GLU A 109 -0.94 -9.16 15.57
N SER A 110 -1.26 -10.37 16.01
CA SER A 110 -2.19 -10.54 17.12
C SER A 110 -1.53 -9.93 18.36
N VAL A 111 -1.71 -8.64 18.59
CA VAL A 111 -1.52 -8.06 19.91
C VAL A 111 -2.50 -8.80 20.82
N ARG A 112 -1.98 -9.76 21.59
CA ARG A 112 -2.74 -10.41 22.65
C ARG A 112 -3.27 -9.28 23.54
N PRO A 113 -4.57 -9.24 23.88
CA PRO A 113 -5.00 -8.33 24.92
C PRO A 113 -4.20 -8.69 26.18
N LEU A 114 -3.45 -7.72 26.71
CA LEU A 114 -2.95 -7.81 28.07
C LEU A 114 -4.19 -7.97 28.95
N GLY A 115 -4.48 -9.21 29.33
CA GLY A 115 -5.53 -9.52 30.30
C GLY A 115 -5.26 -8.76 31.60
N PRO A 116 -6.30 -8.50 32.40
CA PRO A 116 -6.16 -7.69 33.60
C PRO A 116 -5.08 -8.30 34.51
N VAL A 117 -4.14 -7.45 34.93
CA VAL A 117 -3.24 -7.75 36.05
C VAL A 117 -4.14 -7.84 37.29
N PHE A 118 -4.40 -9.06 37.73
CA PHE A 118 -5.04 -9.34 39.02
C PHE A 118 -4.03 -9.18 40.16
#